data_AF-A0A7X6TS08-F1
#
_entry.id   AF-A0A7X6TS08-F1
#
_cell.length_a   1.000
_cell.length_b   1.000
_cell.length_c   1.000
_cell.angle_alpha   90.00
_cell.angle_beta   90.00
_cell.angle_gamma   90.00
#
_symmetry.space_group_name_H-M   'P 1'
#
loop_
_entity.id
_entity.type
_entity.pdbx_description
1 polymer ?
#
loop_
_entity_poly.entity_id
_entity_poly.type
_entity_poly.pdbx_seq_one_letter_code
_entity_poly.pdbx_strand_id
1 'polypeptide(L)' 'MKNYRKLVNEVLQEVIGIEIEENQYNLDLIENGLMDSLSMVNMILLMEERLGKRIDCKEFTNDDFRSFTTIEALVQRV' A
#
# COMPACT_ATOMS: atom_id res chain seq x y z
N MET A 1 -13.17 14.06 5.24
CA MET A 1 -13.15 12.58 5.09
C MET A 1 -11.84 12.21 4.42
N LYS A 2 -10.97 11.42 5.07
CA LYS A 2 -9.72 10.98 4.44
C LYS A 2 -10.08 9.97 3.34
N ASN A 3 -9.68 10.22 2.10
CA ASN A 3 -9.90 9.29 0.99
C ASN A 3 -8.72 8.32 0.94
N TYR A 4 -8.78 7.25 1.74
CA TYR A 4 -7.71 6.26 1.83
C TYR A 4 -7.46 5.52 0.51
N ARG A 5 -8.50 5.27 -0.30
CA ARG A 5 -8.33 4.68 -1.63
C ARG A 5 -7.46 5.53 -2.53
N LYS A 6 -7.75 6.84 -2.57
CA LYS A 6 -6.95 7.78 -3.36
C LYS A 6 -5.50 7.80 -2.87
N LEU A 7 -5.28 7.81 -1.56
CA LEU A 7 -3.94 7.73 -0.97
C LEU A 7 -3.20 6.44 -1.41
N VAL A 8 -3.83 5.28 -1.28
CA VAL A 8 -3.22 4.00 -1.67
C VAL A 8 -2.89 3.98 -3.15
N ASN A 9 -3.79 4.43 -4.02
CA ASN A 9 -3.52 4.49 -5.46
C ASN A 9 -2.37 5.44 -5.80
N GLU A 10 -2.33 6.63 -5.21
CA GLU A 10 -1.23 7.58 -5.45
C GLU A 10 0.11 7.03 -4.97
N VAL A 11 0.14 6.32 -3.83
CA VAL A 11 1.37 5.71 -3.32
C VAL A 11 1.78 4.52 -4.18
N LEU A 12 0.86 3.65 -4.59
CA LEU A 12 1.18 2.54 -5.50
C LEU A 12 1.70 3.06 -6.85
N GLN A 13 1.07 4.08 -7.41
CA GLN A 13 1.53 4.69 -8.65
C GLN A 13 2.95 5.26 -8.51
N GLU A 14 3.30 5.82 -7.36
CA GLU A 14 4.62 6.36 -7.10
C GLU A 14 5.69 5.27 -6.88
N VAL A 15 5.34 4.18 -6.18
CA VAL A 15 6.28 3.12 -5.83
C VAL A 15 6.49 2.12 -6.97
N ILE A 16 5.40 1.67 -7.59
CA ILE A 16 5.41 0.57 -8.56
C ILE A 16 5.04 1.03 -9.98
N GLY A 17 4.76 2.32 -10.18
CA GLY A 17 4.54 2.92 -11.50
C GLY A 17 3.20 2.58 -12.15
N ILE A 18 2.27 1.95 -11.41
CA ILE A 18 0.96 1.54 -11.94
C ILE A 18 -0.18 2.06 -11.07
N GLU A 19 -1.28 2.40 -11.75
CA GLU A 19 -2.57 2.66 -11.11
C GLU A 19 -3.35 1.35 -11.07
N ILE A 20 -3.96 1.04 -9.92
CA ILE A 20 -4.78 -0.18 -9.76
C ILE A 20 -6.25 0.21 -9.95
N GLU A 21 -6.91 -0.44 -10.91
CA GLU A 21 -8.34 -0.28 -11.16
C GLU A 21 -9.19 -1.11 -10.19
N GLU A 22 -10.47 -0.78 -10.01
CA GLU A 22 -11.35 -1.44 -9.04
C GLU A 22 -11.48 -2.96 -9.27
N ASN A 23 -11.45 -3.41 -10.53
CA ASN A 23 -11.47 -4.83 -10.88
C ASN A 23 -10.16 -5.57 -10.52
N GLN A 24 -9.10 -4.85 -10.18
CA GLN A 24 -7.77 -5.35 -9.83
C GLN A 24 -7.47 -5.22 -8.33
N TYR A 25 -8.41 -4.77 -7.49
CA TYR A 25 -8.15 -4.54 -6.07
C TYR A 25 -7.70 -5.78 -5.29
N ASN A 26 -8.04 -6.98 -5.78
CA ASN A 26 -7.62 -8.26 -5.22
C ASN A 26 -6.46 -8.91 -5.98
N LEU A 27 -5.83 -8.21 -6.92
CA LEU A 27 -4.64 -8.69 -7.62
C LEU A 27 -3.50 -8.89 -6.60
N ASP A 28 -2.84 -10.04 -6.69
CA ASP A 28 -1.68 -10.35 -5.87
C ASP A 28 -0.44 -9.62 -6.41
N LEU A 29 -0.10 -8.48 -5.82
CA LEU A 29 1.01 -7.64 -6.25
C LEU A 29 2.36 -8.31 -6.04
N ILE A 30 2.47 -9.21 -5.05
CA ILE A 30 3.71 -9.91 -4.72
C ILE A 30 3.95 -11.05 -5.72
N GLU A 31 2.95 -11.91 -5.94
CA GLU A 31 3.06 -13.03 -6.88
C GLU A 31 3.22 -12.55 -8.33
N ASN A 32 2.65 -11.39 -8.69
CA ASN A 32 2.83 -10.79 -10.01
C ASN A 32 4.17 -10.02 -10.14
N GLY A 33 5.01 -10.00 -9.10
CA GLY A 33 6.33 -9.35 -9.13
C GLY A 33 6.27 -7.81 -9.19
N LEU A 34 5.11 -7.23 -8.87
CA LEU A 34 4.91 -5.78 -8.83
C LEU A 34 5.38 -5.19 -7.49
N MET A 35 5.26 -5.96 -6.41
CA MET A 35 5.64 -5.58 -5.06
C MET A 35 6.79 -6.47 -4.57
N ASP A 36 7.95 -5.86 -4.32
CA ASP A 36 9.08 -6.50 -3.66
C ASP A 36 9.32 -5.88 -2.26
N SER A 37 10.31 -6.41 -1.52
CA SER A 37 10.62 -5.93 -0.18
C SER A 37 11.05 -4.45 -0.13
N LEU A 38 11.68 -3.94 -1.20
CA LEU A 38 12.11 -2.54 -1.25
C LEU A 38 10.91 -1.63 -1.54
N SER A 39 10.05 -2.03 -2.47
CA SER A 39 8.77 -1.37 -2.74
C SER A 39 7.91 -1.28 -1.49
N MET A 40 7.81 -2.35 -0.69
CA MET A 40 7.07 -2.33 0.58
C MET A 40 7.62 -1.27 1.55
N VAL A 41 8.95 -1.21 1.73
CA VAL A 41 9.59 -0.21 2.61
C VAL A 41 9.34 1.21 2.10
N ASN A 42 9.49 1.45 0.79
CA ASN A 42 9.21 2.75 0.19
C ASN A 42 7.74 3.14 0.35
N MET A 43 6.83 2.18 0.23
CA MET A 43 5.41 2.38 0.42
C MET A 43 5.10 2.85 1.84
N ILE A 44 5.69 2.20 2.84
CA ILE A 44 5.52 2.57 4.25
C ILE A 44 6.00 4.01 4.48
N LEU A 45 7.20 4.36 4.00
CA LEU A 45 7.75 5.71 4.17
C LEU A 45 6.86 6.79 3.55
N LEU A 46 6.34 6.57 2.33
CA LEU A 46 5.43 7.51 1.67
C LEU A 46 4.08 7.61 2.40
N MET A 47 3.55 6.50 2.91
CA MET A 47 2.33 6.51 3.72
C MET A 47 2.54 7.27 5.02
N GLU A 48 3.67 7.08 5.71
CA GLU A 48 4.01 7.82 6.93
C GLU A 48 4.08 9.34 6.68
N GLU A 49 4.74 9.75 5.59
CA GLU A 49 4.85 11.16 5.18
C GLU A 49 3.47 11.77 4.92
N ARG A 50 2.64 11.09 4.13
CA ARG A 50 1.31 11.60 3.74
C ARG A 50 0.29 11.57 4.87
N LEU A 51 0.40 10.61 5.79
CA LEU A 51 -0.48 10.50 6.96
C LEU A 51 -0.01 11.37 8.14
N GLY A 52 1.26 11.77 8.16
CA GLY A 52 1.89 12.45 9.29
C GLY A 52 1.95 11.58 10.55
N LYS A 53 1.96 10.25 10.39
CA LYS A 53 1.97 9.25 11.46
C LYS A 53 3.09 8.26 11.19
N ARG A 54 3.67 7.70 12.25
CA ARG A 54 4.55 6.54 12.10
C ARG A 54 3.73 5.26 12.03
N ILE A 55 4.13 4.35 11.17
CA ILE A 55 3.58 3.01 11.06
C ILE A 55 4.61 2.07 11.70
N ASP A 56 4.25 1.39 12.79
CA ASP A 56 5.16 0.47 13.46
C ASP A 56 5.34 -0.80 12.63
N CYS A 57 6.58 -1.08 12.20
CA CYS A 57 6.94 -2.27 11.43
C CYS A 57 6.61 -3.61 12.09
N LYS A 58 6.30 -3.62 13.40
CA LYS A 58 5.87 -4.82 14.12
C LYS A 58 4.38 -5.11 13.96
N GLU A 59 3.59 -4.17 13.47
CA GLU A 59 2.14 -4.29 13.36
C GLU A 59 1.66 -4.84 12.01
N PHE A 60 2.58 -5.05 11.06
CA PHE A 60 2.24 -5.52 9.73
C PHE A 60 3.14 -6.66 9.24
N THR A 61 2.62 -7.38 8.27
CA THR A 61 3.22 -8.54 7.63
C THR A 61 3.23 -8.36 6.11
N ASN A 62 3.95 -9.21 5.39
CA ASN A 62 3.96 -9.17 3.92
C ASN A 62 2.54 -9.32 3.33
N ASP A 63 1.65 -10.05 4.01
CA ASP A 63 0.27 -10.23 3.56
C ASP A 63 -0.53 -8.91 3.56
N ASP A 64 -0.16 -7.94 4.38
CA ASP A 64 -0.80 -6.62 4.37
C ASP A 64 -0.49 -5.83 3.09
N PHE A 65 0.59 -6.17 2.38
CA PHE A 65 1.00 -5.57 1.10
C PHE A 65 0.62 -6.40 -0.13
N ARG A 66 -0.11 -7.50 0.07
CA ARG A 66 -0.41 -8.47 -0.98
C ARG A 66 -1.32 -7.95 -2.08
N SER A 67 -2.29 -7.09 -1.75
CA SER A 67 -3.21 -6.50 -2.72
C SER A 67 -3.59 -5.06 -2.34
N PHE A 68 -4.23 -4.35 -3.26
CA PHE A 68 -4.76 -3.02 -2.96
C PHE A 68 -5.71 -3.05 -1.75
N THR A 69 -6.58 -4.06 -1.68
CA THR A 69 -7.55 -4.20 -0.58
C THR A 69 -6.87 -4.41 0.77
N THR A 70 -5.80 -5.21 0.84
CA THR A 70 -5.09 -5.41 2.11
C THR A 70 -4.37 -4.13 2.54
N ILE A 71 -3.81 -3.38 1.59
CA ILE A 71 -3.13 -2.12 1.87
C ILE A 71 -4.13 -1.03 2.29
N GLU A 72 -5.29 -0.96 1.66
CA GLU A 72 -6.37 -0.06 2.08
C GLU A 72 -6.79 -0.37 3.52
N ALA A 73 -6.95 -1.65 3.86
CA ALA A 73 -7.27 -2.07 5.22
C ALA A 73 -6.15 -1.72 6.21
N LEU A 74 -4.88 -1.84 5.83
CA LEU A 74 -3.73 -1.42 6.63
C LEU A 74 -3.81 0.07 6.95
N VAL A 75 -3.97 0.91 5.92
CA VAL A 75 -4.01 2.37 6.07
C VAL A 75 -5.19 2.83 6.95
N GLN A 76 -6.30 2.11 6.96
CA GLN A 76 -7.44 2.41 7.83
C GLN A 76 -7.18 2.12 9.31
N ARG A 77 -6.20 1.27 9.65
CA ARG A 77 -5.82 0.93 11.03
C ARG A 77 -4.87 1.96 11.66
N VAL A 78 -4.21 2.79 10.85
CA VAL A 78 -3.16 3.76 11.26
C VAL A 78 -3.74 5.08 11.75
#